data_AF-A0A1Q2HW96-F1
#
_entry.id   AF-A0A1Q2HW96-F1
#
_cell.length_a   1.000
_cell.length_b   1.000
_cell.length_c   1.000
_cell.angle_alpha   90.00
_cell.angle_beta   90.00
_cell.angle_gamma   90.00
#
_symmetry.space_group_name_H-M   'P 1'
#
loop_
_entity.id
_entity.type
_entity.pdbx_description
1 polymer ?
#
loop_
_entity_poly.entity_id
_entity_poly.type
_entity_poly.pdbx_seq_one_letter_code
_entity_poly.pdbx_strand_id
1 'polypeptide(L)'
;MRIRRAALAAVVVAWLGLQVAGCADSDDRSPLDQAIAVNQSRHVAETFEEHPVVIDDTKGLSSLRLFFPRSEILVVSDSTVEAQLRAASIAVYAHAPMIVYDSAWHQEISQEIERLKTHTVLTVGEVNVARTTGRVNVHRDPGGLDGVGQMLSVQFREKVIADPADAAEVVAVLDAKEPVLLRAAWDTPKVMPGAEAEPFPISSRRDADMAPVVVATKDSSIVSIANARSFGAAVTLVDNPDPRESRYTLFTMAGLAERPLLALGAQFGDDETLAEKIMQAEEFYRSAESDTEQAGN
;
A
#
# COMPACT_ATOMS: atom_id res chain seq x y z
N MET A 1 -17.32 -73.13 -12.08
CA MET A 1 -17.87 -74.13 -13.03
C MET A 1 -18.92 -73.44 -13.89
N ARG A 2 -18.66 -73.34 -15.20
CA ARG A 2 -19.59 -73.19 -16.37
C ARG A 2 -20.69 -72.08 -16.30
N ILE A 3 -20.71 -71.00 -17.11
CA ILE A 3 -20.63 -70.76 -18.58
C ILE A 3 -22.01 -70.25 -19.12
N ARG A 4 -21.97 -69.07 -19.80
CA ARG A 4 -22.85 -68.56 -20.91
C ARG A 4 -24.26 -68.06 -20.56
N ARG A 5 -24.88 -67.05 -21.20
CA ARG A 5 -24.69 -66.24 -22.44
C ARG A 5 -25.60 -64.99 -22.28
N ALA A 6 -25.13 -63.77 -22.53
CA ALA A 6 -25.39 -62.96 -23.73
C ALA A 6 -26.86 -62.84 -24.20
N ALA A 7 -27.42 -61.63 -24.10
CA ALA A 7 -28.41 -61.10 -25.04
C ALA A 7 -28.31 -59.56 -25.08
N LEU A 8 -27.91 -59.04 -26.24
CA LEU A 8 -28.01 -57.64 -26.65
C LEU A 8 -29.49 -57.21 -26.70
N ALA A 9 -29.78 -55.99 -26.26
CA ALA A 9 -30.88 -55.21 -26.80
C ALA A 9 -30.42 -53.74 -26.87
N ALA A 10 -30.15 -53.30 -28.09
CA ALA A 10 -29.90 -51.90 -28.43
C ALA A 10 -31.25 -51.17 -28.44
N VAL A 11 -31.33 -50.04 -27.73
CA VAL A 11 -32.35 -49.02 -27.95
C VAL A 11 -31.66 -47.67 -28.07
N VAL A 12 -31.68 -47.18 -29.30
CA VAL A 12 -31.35 -45.81 -29.71
C VAL A 12 -32.50 -44.91 -29.28
N VAL A 13 -32.28 -43.92 -28.42
CA VAL A 13 -33.16 -42.74 -28.32
C VAL A 13 -32.34 -41.47 -28.07
N ALA A 14 -32.32 -40.66 -29.13
CA ALA A 14 -32.32 -39.20 -29.19
C ALA A 14 -31.37 -38.41 -28.26
N TRP A 15 -30.35 -37.86 -28.92
CA TRP A 15 -29.81 -36.53 -28.67
C TRP A 15 -30.88 -35.51 -28.23
N LEU A 16 -30.73 -34.94 -27.04
CA LEU A 16 -31.04 -33.54 -26.79
C LEU A 16 -29.79 -32.91 -26.18
N GLY A 17 -29.04 -32.20 -27.02
CA GLY A 17 -27.97 -31.32 -26.57
C GLY A 17 -28.61 -30.17 -25.78
N LEU A 18 -28.50 -30.21 -24.46
CA LEU A 18 -28.64 -29.02 -23.64
C LEU A 18 -27.37 -28.18 -23.86
N GLN A 19 -27.41 -27.36 -24.91
CA GLN A 19 -26.51 -26.22 -25.05
C GLN A 19 -26.92 -25.24 -23.95
N VAL A 20 -26.28 -25.34 -22.79
CA VAL A 20 -26.25 -24.22 -21.85
C VAL A 20 -25.43 -23.14 -22.56
N ALA A 21 -26.13 -22.25 -23.26
CA ALA A 21 -25.59 -20.97 -23.67
C ALA A 21 -25.17 -20.25 -22.40
N GLY A 22 -23.88 -20.33 -22.07
CA GLY A 22 -23.29 -19.41 -21.12
C GLY A 22 -23.49 -18.01 -21.68
N CYS A 23 -24.22 -17.17 -20.95
CA CYS A 23 -24.15 -15.73 -21.12
C CYS A 23 -22.72 -15.32 -20.76
N ALA A 24 -21.80 -15.40 -21.72
CA ALA A 24 -20.64 -14.53 -21.71
C ALA A 24 -21.21 -13.15 -22.07
N ASP A 25 -21.45 -12.32 -21.06
CA ASP A 25 -21.59 -10.89 -21.27
C ASP A 25 -20.23 -10.45 -21.83
N SER A 26 -20.12 -10.34 -23.16
CA SER A 26 -18.98 -9.71 -23.79
C SER A 26 -19.06 -8.24 -23.40
N ASP A 27 -18.28 -7.86 -22.41
CA ASP A 27 -18.21 -6.50 -21.93
C ASP A 27 -17.59 -5.62 -23.04
N ASP A 28 -18.43 -5.14 -23.96
CA ASP A 28 -18.09 -4.33 -25.13
C ASP A 28 -17.59 -2.90 -24.76
N ARG A 29 -17.29 -2.66 -23.48
CA ARG A 29 -16.74 -1.39 -22.99
C ARG A 29 -15.31 -1.18 -23.47
N SER A 30 -14.98 0.07 -23.79
CA SER A 30 -13.60 0.47 -24.08
C SER A 30 -12.69 0.13 -22.88
N PRO A 31 -11.38 -0.10 -23.08
CA PRO A 31 -10.45 -0.32 -21.99
C PRO A 31 -10.48 0.81 -20.94
N LEU A 32 -10.69 2.05 -21.38
CA LEU A 32 -10.82 3.20 -20.48
C LEU A 32 -12.10 3.10 -19.62
N ASP A 33 -13.24 2.77 -20.22
CA ASP A 33 -14.51 2.65 -19.49
C ASP A 33 -14.49 1.49 -18.48
N GLN A 34 -13.77 0.40 -18.79
CA GLN A 34 -13.53 -0.68 -17.84
C GLN A 34 -12.70 -0.19 -16.65
N ALA A 35 -11.62 0.54 -16.90
CA ALA A 35 -10.78 1.11 -15.84
C ALA A 35 -11.56 2.08 -14.94
N ILE A 36 -12.34 2.99 -15.55
CA ILE A 36 -13.24 3.90 -14.83
C ILE A 36 -14.20 3.13 -13.93
N ALA A 37 -14.86 2.09 -14.46
CA ALA A 37 -15.82 1.31 -13.70
C ALA A 37 -15.19 0.60 -12.50
N VAL A 38 -13.98 0.04 -12.67
CA VAL A 38 -13.23 -0.59 -11.57
C VAL A 38 -12.88 0.43 -10.50
N ASN A 39 -12.29 1.56 -10.89
CA ASN A 39 -11.85 2.61 -9.95
C ASN A 39 -13.02 3.22 -9.18
N GLN A 40 -14.15 3.46 -9.85
CA GLN A 40 -15.35 4.08 -9.28
C GLN A 40 -16.22 3.14 -8.43
N SER A 41 -16.00 1.83 -8.50
CA SER A 41 -16.77 0.83 -7.75
C SER A 41 -16.40 0.73 -6.25
N ARG A 42 -15.30 1.37 -5.85
CA ARG A 42 -14.78 1.30 -4.48
C ARG A 42 -15.66 2.10 -3.52
N HIS A 43 -15.93 1.52 -2.36
CA HIS A 43 -16.52 2.24 -1.24
C HIS A 43 -15.38 2.83 -0.39
N VAL A 44 -15.26 4.15 -0.39
CA VAL A 44 -14.22 4.88 0.34
C VAL A 44 -14.81 5.47 1.61
N ALA A 45 -14.06 5.41 2.71
CA ALA A 45 -14.49 6.01 3.97
C ALA A 45 -14.59 7.54 3.89
N GLU A 46 -15.58 8.13 4.57
CA GLU A 46 -15.83 9.58 4.63
C GLU A 46 -14.68 10.40 5.24
N THR A 47 -13.69 9.74 5.85
CA THR A 47 -12.50 10.42 6.39
C THR A 47 -11.51 10.85 5.31
N PHE A 48 -11.65 10.33 4.08
CA PHE A 48 -10.84 10.74 2.95
C PHE A 48 -11.56 11.82 2.15
N GLU A 49 -10.81 12.75 1.58
CA GLU A 49 -11.35 13.81 0.73
C GLU A 49 -12.08 13.24 -0.49
N GLU A 50 -13.12 13.94 -0.94
CA GLU A 50 -13.93 13.55 -2.09
C GLU A 50 -13.27 13.86 -3.45
N HIS A 51 -12.01 14.29 -3.43
CA HIS A 51 -11.21 14.65 -4.61
C HIS A 51 -9.80 14.04 -4.55
N PRO A 52 -9.01 14.10 -5.64
CA PRO A 52 -7.60 13.73 -5.59
C PRO A 52 -6.82 14.55 -4.57
N VAL A 53 -6.00 13.88 -3.77
CA VAL A 53 -5.10 14.50 -2.79
C VAL A 53 -3.67 14.06 -3.08
N VAL A 54 -2.76 15.02 -3.18
CA VAL A 54 -1.32 14.78 -3.29
C VAL A 54 -0.66 15.01 -1.94
N ILE A 55 0.02 13.98 -1.43
CA ILE A 55 0.80 14.08 -0.20
C ILE A 55 2.28 14.25 -0.54
N ASP A 56 2.81 15.45 -0.37
CA ASP A 56 4.25 15.66 -0.23
C ASP A 56 4.68 15.47 1.23
N ASP A 57 5.27 14.32 1.55
CA ASP A 57 5.60 13.95 2.92
C ASP A 57 6.86 13.10 3.00
N THR A 58 7.97 13.76 3.33
CA THR A 58 9.27 13.11 3.49
C THR A 58 9.49 12.53 4.88
N LYS A 59 8.63 12.87 5.85
CA LYS A 59 8.82 12.51 7.27
C LYS A 59 7.71 11.63 7.84
N GLY A 60 6.64 11.42 7.11
CA GLY A 60 5.49 10.63 7.51
C GLY A 60 4.43 11.41 8.29
N LEU A 61 4.53 12.73 8.45
CA LEU A 61 3.59 13.49 9.30
C LEU A 61 2.23 13.71 8.62
N SER A 62 2.22 14.07 7.34
CA SER A 62 0.97 14.30 6.60
C SER A 62 0.24 12.99 6.35
N SER A 63 0.97 11.95 5.93
CA SER A 63 0.43 10.59 5.75
C SER A 63 -0.06 9.99 7.07
N LEU A 64 0.66 10.20 8.18
CA LEU A 64 0.21 9.81 9.52
C LEU A 64 -1.14 10.43 9.88
N ARG A 65 -1.30 11.75 9.67
CA ARG A 65 -2.53 12.46 10.00
C ARG A 65 -3.71 12.00 9.16
N LEU A 66 -3.48 11.72 7.88
CA LEU A 66 -4.51 11.23 6.98
C LEU A 66 -5.00 9.83 7.39
N PHE A 67 -4.07 8.88 7.55
CA PHE A 67 -4.43 7.49 7.74
C PHE A 67 -4.77 7.12 9.18
N PHE A 68 -4.23 7.85 10.16
CA PHE A 68 -4.34 7.48 11.57
C PHE A 68 -4.90 8.64 12.41
N PRO A 69 -6.24 8.71 12.56
CA PRO A 69 -6.88 9.58 13.53
C PRO A 69 -6.45 9.26 14.98
N ARG A 70 -6.20 7.99 15.25
CA ARG A 70 -5.72 7.46 16.53
C ARG A 70 -4.81 6.25 16.31
N SER A 71 -3.76 6.12 17.11
CA SER A 71 -2.97 4.89 17.20
C SER A 71 -2.32 4.78 18.57
N GLU A 72 -2.44 3.62 19.19
CA GLU A 72 -1.79 3.32 20.48
C GLU A 72 -0.28 3.05 20.32
N ILE A 73 0.13 2.79 19.09
CA ILE A 73 1.46 2.36 18.67
C ILE A 73 2.01 3.35 17.65
N LEU A 74 3.30 3.70 17.75
CA LEU A 74 4.01 4.47 16.74
C LEU A 74 5.39 3.89 16.50
N VAL A 75 5.74 3.67 15.23
CA VAL A 75 7.10 3.32 14.83
C VAL A 75 7.84 4.59 14.41
N VAL A 76 9.06 4.76 14.90
CA VAL A 76 9.89 5.93 14.62
C VAL A 76 11.24 5.44 14.12
N SER A 77 11.58 5.70 12.87
CA SER A 77 12.91 5.38 12.33
C SER A 77 13.83 6.60 12.38
N ASP A 78 15.14 6.39 12.27
CA ASP A 78 16.01 7.46 11.78
C ASP A 78 15.82 7.68 10.26
N SER A 79 16.59 8.61 9.67
CA SER A 79 16.46 8.99 8.27
C SER A 79 17.17 8.07 7.28
N THR A 80 17.90 7.06 7.73
CA THR A 80 18.60 6.13 6.84
C THR A 80 17.62 5.20 6.12
N VAL A 81 17.97 4.75 4.92
CA VAL A 81 17.08 3.90 4.10
C VAL A 81 16.93 2.53 4.74
N GLU A 82 18.01 1.94 5.25
CA GLU A 82 18.01 0.65 5.93
C GLU A 82 17.13 0.67 7.20
N ALA A 83 17.13 1.75 7.98
CA ALA A 83 16.26 1.86 9.16
C ALA A 83 14.80 2.01 8.74
N GLN A 84 14.53 2.79 7.70
CA GLN A 84 13.18 2.94 7.15
C GLN A 84 12.63 1.61 6.59
N LEU A 85 13.44 0.81 5.89
CA LEU A 85 13.02 -0.52 5.38
C LEU A 85 12.62 -1.47 6.52
N ARG A 86 13.43 -1.52 7.58
CA ARG A 86 13.13 -2.32 8.77
C ARG A 86 11.88 -1.80 9.49
N ALA A 87 11.79 -0.49 9.68
CA ALA A 87 10.64 0.15 10.31
C ALA A 87 9.35 -0.07 9.53
N ALA A 88 9.39 0.03 8.19
CA ALA A 88 8.24 -0.23 7.32
C ALA A 88 7.75 -1.68 7.47
N SER A 89 8.66 -2.65 7.51
CA SER A 89 8.32 -4.06 7.73
C SER A 89 7.56 -4.27 9.05
N ILE A 90 8.05 -3.64 10.13
CA ILE A 90 7.46 -3.73 11.46
C ILE A 90 6.12 -2.99 11.52
N ALA A 91 6.07 -1.76 10.99
CA ALA A 91 4.90 -0.91 10.97
C ALA A 91 3.74 -1.57 10.22
N VAL A 92 4.01 -2.12 9.03
CA VAL A 92 3.00 -2.79 8.20
C VAL A 92 2.46 -4.02 8.91
N TYR A 93 3.32 -4.85 9.48
CA TYR A 93 2.91 -6.04 10.22
C TYR A 93 2.09 -5.70 11.47
N ALA A 94 2.54 -4.69 12.23
CA ALA A 94 1.90 -4.28 13.48
C ALA A 94 0.66 -3.41 13.29
N HIS A 95 0.31 -3.04 12.04
CA HIS A 95 -0.72 -2.05 11.73
C HIS A 95 -0.53 -0.74 12.50
N ALA A 96 0.73 -0.32 12.58
CA ALA A 96 1.14 0.88 13.28
C ALA A 96 1.62 1.93 12.27
N PRO A 97 1.32 3.22 12.51
CA PRO A 97 1.94 4.28 11.76
C PRO A 97 3.45 4.33 11.98
N MET A 98 4.13 4.90 11.00
CA MET A 98 5.56 5.15 10.96
C MET A 98 5.82 6.64 10.71
N ILE A 99 6.85 7.17 11.37
CA ILE A 99 7.44 8.48 11.06
C ILE A 99 8.97 8.38 11.00
N VAL A 100 9.59 9.32 10.30
CA VAL A 100 11.04 9.50 10.28
C VAL A 100 11.40 10.58 11.30
N TYR A 101 12.25 10.23 12.25
CA TYR A 101 12.75 11.14 13.27
C TYR A 101 13.64 12.21 12.66
N ASP A 102 13.39 13.45 13.07
CA ASP A 102 14.24 14.59 12.79
C ASP A 102 14.28 15.45 14.06
N SER A 103 15.48 15.80 14.51
CA SER A 103 15.64 16.58 15.75
C SER A 103 15.05 17.98 15.64
N ALA A 104 14.99 18.54 14.43
CA ALA A 104 14.36 19.84 14.19
C ALA A 104 12.84 19.81 14.43
N TRP A 105 12.21 18.63 14.41
CA TRP A 105 10.77 18.42 14.49
C TRP A 105 10.33 17.67 15.76
N HIS A 106 11.20 17.68 16.78
CA HIS A 106 10.96 16.92 18.01
C HIS A 106 9.66 17.32 18.72
N GLN A 107 9.28 18.61 18.63
CA GLN A 107 8.05 19.12 19.23
C GLN A 107 6.82 18.60 18.49
N GLU A 108 6.84 18.60 17.17
CA GLU A 108 5.77 18.10 16.31
C GLU A 108 5.56 16.61 16.52
N ILE A 109 6.64 15.82 16.61
CA ILE A 109 6.56 14.39 16.94
C ILE A 109 5.88 14.18 18.32
N SER A 110 6.22 15.01 19.30
CA SER A 110 5.61 14.94 20.63
C SER A 110 4.11 15.28 20.59
N GLN A 111 3.73 16.27 19.78
CA GLN A 111 2.32 16.64 19.56
C GLN A 111 1.55 15.51 18.85
N GLU A 112 2.15 14.85 17.87
CA GLU A 112 1.53 13.72 17.18
C GLU A 112 1.33 12.52 18.11
N ILE A 113 2.31 12.20 18.95
CA ILE A 113 2.17 11.16 19.99
C ILE A 113 0.96 11.45 20.89
N GLU A 114 0.76 12.70 21.31
CA GLU A 114 -0.38 13.09 22.14
C GLU A 114 -1.72 13.06 21.36
N ARG A 115 -1.72 13.52 20.09
CA ARG A 115 -2.90 13.49 19.21
C ARG A 115 -3.38 12.06 18.99
N LEU A 116 -2.45 11.17 18.63
CA LEU A 116 -2.71 9.76 18.36
C LEU A 116 -3.13 8.97 19.59
N LYS A 117 -2.88 9.50 20.80
CA LYS A 117 -2.99 8.77 22.07
C LYS A 117 -2.04 7.57 22.11
N THR A 118 -0.86 7.73 21.52
CA THR A 118 0.21 6.72 21.53
C THR A 118 0.70 6.52 22.96
N HIS A 119 0.78 5.27 23.39
CA HIS A 119 1.42 4.90 24.66
C HIS A 119 2.62 3.99 24.46
N THR A 120 2.82 3.47 23.25
CA THR A 120 3.94 2.59 22.91
C THR A 120 4.63 3.11 21.66
N VAL A 121 5.93 3.40 21.76
CA VAL A 121 6.77 3.82 20.63
C VAL A 121 7.85 2.77 20.40
N LEU A 122 8.07 2.38 19.15
CA LEU A 122 9.24 1.60 18.74
C LEU A 122 10.21 2.48 17.98
N THR A 123 11.45 2.57 18.44
CA THR A 123 12.51 3.26 17.71
C THR A 123 13.37 2.30 16.90
N VAL A 124 13.60 2.60 15.62
CA VAL A 124 14.44 1.81 14.71
C VAL A 124 15.61 2.66 14.21
N GLY A 125 16.84 2.19 14.40
CA GLY A 125 18.04 2.97 14.08
C GLY A 125 18.43 3.98 15.19
N GLU A 126 19.20 5.00 14.81
CA GLU A 126 19.72 6.06 15.67
C GLU A 126 18.67 7.13 16.00
N VAL A 127 17.67 6.75 16.78
CA VAL A 127 16.64 7.67 17.26
C VAL A 127 16.90 8.06 18.71
N ASN A 128 17.15 9.35 18.92
CA ASN A 128 17.46 9.92 20.24
C ASN A 128 16.19 10.36 20.98
N VAL A 129 15.32 9.40 21.27
CA VAL A 129 14.15 9.59 22.14
C VAL A 129 14.43 8.92 23.50
N ALA A 130 14.14 9.62 24.60
CA ALA A 130 14.33 9.07 25.94
C ALA A 130 13.41 7.87 26.18
N ARG A 131 13.89 6.86 26.92
CA ARG A 131 13.15 5.59 27.16
C ARG A 131 11.80 5.77 27.84
N THR A 132 11.63 6.87 28.56
CA THR A 132 10.38 7.22 29.23
C THR A 132 10.20 8.72 29.14
N THR A 133 9.34 9.17 28.24
CA THR A 133 8.85 10.55 28.18
C THR A 133 7.46 10.59 28.81
N GLY A 134 7.42 10.57 30.15
CA GLY A 134 6.14 10.58 30.88
C GLY A 134 5.35 9.28 30.75
N ARG A 135 4.24 9.31 29.99
CA ARG A 135 3.26 8.20 29.87
C ARG A 135 3.53 7.21 28.72
N VAL A 136 4.57 7.45 27.94
CA VAL A 136 4.89 6.65 26.74
C VAL A 136 6.02 5.67 27.05
N ASN A 137 5.79 4.40 26.74
CA ASN A 137 6.81 3.35 26.81
C ASN A 137 7.56 3.30 25.48
N VAL A 138 8.88 3.50 25.52
CA VAL A 138 9.72 3.50 24.32
C VAL A 138 10.54 2.21 24.26
N HIS A 139 10.17 1.36 23.31
CA HIS A 139 10.91 0.17 22.93
C HIS A 139 11.97 0.54 21.89
N ARG A 140 13.09 -0.18 21.92
CA ARG A 140 14.15 -0.06 20.92
C ARG A 140 14.13 -1.32 20.07
N ASP A 141 14.25 -1.16 18.77
CA ASP A 141 14.41 -2.27 17.83
C ASP A 141 15.56 -3.19 18.31
N PRO A 142 15.27 -4.47 18.62
CA PRO A 142 16.29 -5.42 19.06
C PRO A 142 17.27 -5.80 17.94
N GLY A 143 16.98 -5.41 16.70
CA GLY A 143 17.81 -5.71 15.54
C GLY A 143 17.66 -7.16 15.06
N GLY A 144 18.29 -7.43 13.92
CA GLY A 144 18.29 -8.76 13.29
C GLY A 144 16.90 -9.27 12.89
N LEU A 145 16.85 -10.48 12.34
CA LEU A 145 15.60 -11.20 12.02
C LEU A 145 15.00 -11.81 13.28
N ASP A 146 15.83 -12.50 14.07
CA ASP A 146 15.41 -13.23 15.27
C ASP A 146 14.88 -12.30 16.36
N GLY A 147 15.56 -11.17 16.61
CA GLY A 147 15.15 -10.20 17.62
C GLY A 147 13.79 -9.59 17.30
N VAL A 148 13.59 -9.15 16.06
CA VAL A 148 12.31 -8.59 15.60
C VAL A 148 11.21 -9.65 15.59
N GLY A 149 11.51 -10.88 15.13
CA GLY A 149 10.57 -11.99 15.14
C GLY A 149 10.12 -12.39 16.55
N GLN A 150 11.05 -12.41 17.52
CA GLN A 150 10.73 -12.65 18.93
C GLN A 150 9.86 -11.52 19.51
N MET A 151 10.23 -10.25 19.28
CA MET A 151 9.49 -9.08 19.76
C MET A 151 8.03 -9.08 19.28
N LEU A 152 7.79 -9.42 18.01
CA LEU A 152 6.46 -9.43 17.39
C LEU A 152 5.77 -10.80 17.43
N SER A 153 6.41 -11.80 18.05
CA SER A 153 5.93 -13.18 18.12
C SER A 153 5.53 -13.77 16.75
N VAL A 154 6.35 -13.53 15.74
CA VAL A 154 6.10 -13.95 14.34
C VAL A 154 7.38 -14.42 13.67
N GLN A 155 7.23 -15.33 12.71
CA GLN A 155 8.32 -15.74 11.83
C GLN A 155 8.31 -14.90 10.56
N PHE A 156 9.24 -13.94 10.48
CA PHE A 156 9.45 -13.17 9.26
C PHE A 156 10.21 -13.99 8.22
N ARG A 157 9.84 -13.82 6.95
CA ARG A 157 10.75 -14.14 5.85
C ARG A 157 11.68 -12.96 5.62
N GLU A 158 12.97 -13.20 5.50
CA GLU A 158 13.90 -12.13 5.11
C GLU A 158 13.80 -11.86 3.60
N LYS A 159 13.79 -10.58 3.21
CA LYS A 159 13.99 -10.15 1.82
C LYS A 159 15.14 -9.14 1.77
N VAL A 160 16.20 -9.51 1.07
CA VAL A 160 17.39 -8.66 0.91
C VAL A 160 17.18 -7.72 -0.27
N ILE A 161 17.44 -6.43 -0.05
CA ILE A 161 17.35 -5.36 -1.05
C ILE A 161 18.75 -4.95 -1.46
N ALA A 162 19.04 -4.99 -2.76
CA ALA A 162 20.37 -4.72 -3.29
C ALA A 162 20.62 -3.22 -3.52
N ASP A 163 19.61 -2.50 -4.04
CA ASP A 163 19.70 -1.09 -4.39
C ASP A 163 18.73 -0.26 -3.52
N PRO A 164 19.18 0.83 -2.87
CA PRO A 164 18.30 1.78 -2.19
C PRO A 164 17.17 2.32 -3.08
N ALA A 165 17.37 2.42 -4.39
CA ALA A 165 16.35 2.90 -5.33
C ALA A 165 15.11 1.99 -5.41
N ASP A 166 15.23 0.72 -5.02
CA ASP A 166 14.13 -0.25 -5.03
C ASP A 166 13.24 -0.13 -3.77
N ALA A 167 13.61 0.73 -2.81
CA ALA A 167 12.97 0.77 -1.49
C ALA A 167 11.47 1.06 -1.54
N ALA A 168 11.04 2.02 -2.36
CA ALA A 168 9.63 2.33 -2.56
C ALA A 168 8.87 1.13 -3.14
N GLU A 169 9.47 0.44 -4.12
CA GLU A 169 8.90 -0.75 -4.75
C GLU A 169 8.63 -1.87 -3.77
N VAL A 170 9.65 -2.23 -2.99
CA VAL A 170 9.54 -3.35 -2.08
C VAL A 170 8.63 -3.07 -0.89
N VAL A 171 8.50 -1.80 -0.49
CA VAL A 171 7.60 -1.38 0.59
C VAL A 171 6.14 -1.36 0.12
N ALA A 172 5.87 -0.92 -1.11
CA ALA A 172 4.52 -0.85 -1.66
C ALA A 172 3.81 -2.21 -1.72
N VAL A 173 4.57 -3.30 -1.81
CA VAL A 173 4.04 -4.67 -1.89
C VAL A 173 4.03 -5.41 -0.54
N LEU A 174 4.44 -4.78 0.56
CA LEU A 174 4.42 -5.43 1.88
C LEU A 174 3.00 -5.77 2.32
N ASP A 175 2.75 -7.01 2.75
CA ASP A 175 1.48 -7.45 3.30
C ASP A 175 1.67 -7.97 4.73
N ALA A 176 0.87 -7.48 5.67
CA ALA A 176 0.87 -7.96 7.06
C ALA A 176 0.53 -9.45 7.18
N LYS A 177 -0.22 -10.02 6.22
CA LYS A 177 -0.54 -11.46 6.17
C LYS A 177 0.66 -12.32 5.76
N GLU A 178 1.62 -11.72 5.06
CA GLU A 178 2.86 -12.36 4.64
C GLU A 178 4.05 -11.61 5.23
N PRO A 179 4.34 -11.81 6.54
CA PRO A 179 5.37 -11.05 7.24
C PRO A 179 6.73 -11.22 6.57
N VAL A 180 7.23 -10.12 5.99
CA VAL A 180 8.57 -10.01 5.41
C VAL A 180 9.35 -8.95 6.16
N LEU A 181 10.58 -9.29 6.56
CA LEU A 181 11.54 -8.32 7.10
C LEU A 181 12.48 -7.90 5.97
N LEU A 182 12.39 -6.63 5.58
CA LEU A 182 13.25 -6.03 4.58
C LEU A 182 14.63 -5.76 5.19
N ARG A 183 15.68 -6.24 4.51
CA ARG A 183 17.07 -6.04 4.89
C ARG A 183 17.85 -5.39 3.76
N ALA A 184 18.50 -4.27 4.04
CA ALA A 184 19.45 -3.68 3.11
C ALA A 184 20.71 -4.55 2.97
N ALA A 185 21.21 -4.70 1.74
CA ALA A 185 22.47 -5.39 1.48
C ALA A 185 23.69 -4.51 1.82
N TRP A 186 23.53 -3.19 1.78
CA TRP A 186 24.62 -2.22 1.92
C TRP A 186 24.94 -1.83 3.36
N ASP A 187 23.94 -1.80 4.25
CA ASP A 187 24.13 -1.43 5.65
C ASP A 187 23.04 -2.07 6.55
N THR A 188 23.20 -1.94 7.86
CA THR A 188 22.26 -2.41 8.87
C THR A 188 21.85 -1.27 9.80
N PRO A 189 20.56 -1.18 10.17
CA PRO A 189 20.11 -0.15 11.11
C PRO A 189 20.87 -0.24 12.43
N LYS A 190 21.25 0.91 12.98
CA LYS A 190 21.93 0.98 14.27
C LYS A 190 21.04 0.41 15.37
N VAL A 191 21.52 -0.63 16.05
CA VAL A 191 20.86 -1.15 17.26
C VAL A 191 21.31 -0.33 18.45
N MET A 192 20.37 0.37 19.09
CA MET A 192 20.68 1.25 20.20
C MET A 192 20.96 0.47 21.50
N PRO A 193 21.79 0.98 22.42
CA PRO A 193 22.11 0.30 23.67
C PRO A 193 20.89 -0.09 24.52
N GLY A 194 20.92 -1.31 25.03
CA GLY A 194 19.86 -1.94 25.83
C GLY A 194 18.59 -2.28 25.04
N ALA A 195 18.67 -2.36 23.71
CA ALA A 195 17.57 -2.93 22.94
C ALA A 195 17.39 -4.39 23.33
N GLU A 196 16.14 -4.77 23.60
CA GLU A 196 15.76 -6.11 24.04
C GLU A 196 14.52 -6.53 23.25
N ALA A 197 14.41 -7.83 22.95
CA ALA A 197 13.27 -8.39 22.23
C ALA A 197 12.06 -8.57 23.17
N GLU A 198 11.65 -7.47 23.80
CA GLU A 198 10.45 -7.40 24.63
C GLU A 198 9.19 -7.50 23.75
N PRO A 199 8.09 -8.11 24.24
CA PRO A 199 6.85 -8.16 23.49
C PRO A 199 6.35 -6.78 23.06
N PHE A 200 6.10 -6.61 21.77
CA PHE A 200 5.55 -5.38 21.20
C PHE A 200 4.10 -5.60 20.74
N PRO A 201 3.16 -4.70 21.09
CA PRO A 201 1.76 -4.85 20.72
C PRO A 201 1.55 -4.77 19.21
N ILE A 202 0.45 -5.35 18.73
CA ILE A 202 -0.02 -5.23 17.35
C ILE A 202 -1.46 -4.71 17.33
N SER A 203 -1.80 -3.95 16.29
CA SER A 203 -3.14 -3.38 16.07
C SER A 203 -3.92 -4.15 15.01
N SER A 204 -5.24 -3.96 14.98
CA SER A 204 -6.13 -4.54 13.95
C SER A 204 -6.35 -3.58 12.77
N ARG A 205 -6.51 -4.12 11.56
CA ARG A 205 -6.79 -3.44 10.27
C ARG A 205 -8.20 -2.83 10.14
N ARG A 206 -8.72 -2.16 11.16
CA ARG A 206 -10.19 -1.89 11.30
C ARG A 206 -10.84 -1.26 10.06
N ASP A 207 -10.09 -0.54 9.23
CA ASP A 207 -10.65 0.24 8.11
C ASP A 207 -9.91 0.06 6.76
N ALA A 208 -9.06 -0.97 6.63
CA ALA A 208 -8.18 -1.15 5.46
C ALA A 208 -8.92 -1.27 4.11
N ASP A 209 -10.09 -1.91 4.10
CA ASP A 209 -10.85 -2.21 2.87
C ASP A 209 -11.58 -0.97 2.32
N MET A 210 -11.53 0.15 3.04
CA MET A 210 -12.23 1.41 2.73
C MET A 210 -11.27 2.52 2.27
N ALA A 211 -10.02 2.18 1.97
CA ALA A 211 -9.05 3.13 1.44
C ALA A 211 -9.39 3.54 -0.02
N PRO A 212 -9.11 4.79 -0.42
CA PRO A 212 -9.17 5.19 -1.83
C PRO A 212 -8.14 4.43 -2.66
N VAL A 213 -8.17 4.63 -3.97
CA VAL A 213 -7.01 4.25 -4.81
C VAL A 213 -5.81 5.03 -4.30
N VAL A 214 -4.72 4.33 -3.98
CA VAL A 214 -3.45 4.94 -3.57
C VAL A 214 -2.41 4.66 -4.63
N VAL A 215 -1.79 5.72 -5.14
CA VAL A 215 -0.74 5.67 -6.17
C VAL A 215 0.55 6.27 -5.63
N ALA A 216 1.67 5.72 -6.07
CA ALA A 216 3.00 6.18 -5.75
C ALA A 216 3.91 6.00 -6.97
N THR A 217 5.11 6.56 -6.93
CA THR A 217 6.20 6.22 -7.85
C THR A 217 7.39 5.69 -7.05
N LYS A 218 8.45 5.25 -7.75
CA LYS A 218 9.71 4.87 -7.10
C LYS A 218 10.37 6.00 -6.29
N ASP A 219 10.04 7.25 -6.60
CA ASP A 219 10.59 8.43 -5.94
C ASP A 219 9.74 8.88 -4.74
N SER A 220 8.59 8.22 -4.51
CA SER A 220 7.76 8.45 -3.34
C SER A 220 8.48 8.06 -2.05
N SER A 221 8.19 8.82 -1.00
CA SER A 221 8.72 8.59 0.33
C SER A 221 8.36 7.20 0.89
N ILE A 222 9.37 6.47 1.38
CA ILE A 222 9.21 5.15 1.99
C ILE A 222 8.20 5.19 3.13
N VAL A 223 8.28 6.22 3.98
CA VAL A 223 7.41 6.34 5.16
C VAL A 223 5.95 6.60 4.78
N SER A 224 5.69 7.35 3.71
CA SER A 224 4.32 7.60 3.23
C SER A 224 3.70 6.33 2.64
N ILE A 225 4.48 5.56 1.88
CA ILE A 225 4.04 4.25 1.38
C ILE A 225 3.80 3.30 2.56
N ALA A 226 4.73 3.25 3.52
CA ALA A 226 4.61 2.40 4.70
C ALA A 226 3.35 2.73 5.50
N ASN A 227 3.02 4.01 5.71
CA ASN A 227 1.79 4.42 6.38
C ASN A 227 0.52 3.95 5.66
N ALA A 228 0.47 4.10 4.33
CA ALA A 228 -0.64 3.57 3.53
C ALA A 228 -0.77 2.04 3.69
N ARG A 229 0.36 1.31 3.62
CA ARG A 229 0.39 -0.16 3.80
C ARG A 229 0.05 -0.60 5.22
N SER A 230 0.48 0.14 6.24
CA SER A 230 0.14 -0.10 7.65
C SER A 230 -1.34 0.09 7.92
N PHE A 231 -1.94 1.14 7.34
CA PHE A 231 -3.40 1.33 7.35
C PHE A 231 -4.11 0.17 6.65
N GLY A 232 -3.43 -0.41 5.66
CA GLY A 232 -3.86 -1.58 4.92
C GLY A 232 -4.31 -1.28 3.49
N ALA A 233 -4.10 -0.06 3.01
CA ALA A 233 -4.40 0.35 1.65
C ALA A 233 -3.52 -0.41 0.64
N ALA A 234 -4.09 -0.73 -0.52
CA ALA A 234 -3.32 -1.14 -1.69
C ALA A 234 -2.58 0.08 -2.25
N VAL A 235 -1.28 -0.04 -2.47
CA VAL A 235 -0.47 1.02 -3.11
C VAL A 235 -0.05 0.52 -4.49
N THR A 236 -0.48 1.21 -5.53
CA THR A 236 -0.08 0.93 -6.91
C THR A 236 1.09 1.83 -7.27
N LEU A 237 2.22 1.24 -7.64
CA LEU A 237 3.32 2.01 -8.21
C LEU A 237 3.08 2.22 -9.69
N VAL A 238 3.05 3.49 -10.09
CA VAL A 238 2.95 3.91 -11.47
C VAL A 238 4.33 4.24 -12.03
N ASP A 239 4.51 4.04 -13.33
CA ASP A 239 5.77 4.24 -14.04
C ASP A 239 6.06 5.70 -14.36
N ASN A 240 5.01 6.51 -14.52
CA ASN A 240 5.10 7.95 -14.70
C ASN A 240 4.02 8.64 -13.84
N PRO A 241 4.34 9.71 -13.08
CA PRO A 241 3.33 10.41 -12.30
C PRO A 241 2.30 11.18 -13.16
N ASP A 242 2.58 11.46 -14.44
CA ASP A 242 1.66 12.16 -15.33
C ASP A 242 0.80 11.16 -16.14
N PRO A 243 -0.52 11.07 -15.89
CA PRO A 243 -1.41 10.16 -16.63
C PRO A 243 -1.52 10.50 -18.12
N ARG A 244 -1.13 11.70 -18.56
CA ARG A 244 -1.14 12.08 -19.98
C ARG A 244 0.01 11.43 -20.76
N GLU A 245 1.07 11.05 -20.05
CA GLU A 245 2.31 10.50 -20.61
C GLU A 245 2.42 8.97 -20.44
N SER A 246 1.54 8.36 -19.64
CA SER A 246 1.51 6.91 -19.43
C SER A 246 0.09 6.36 -19.41
N ARG A 247 -0.17 5.41 -20.31
CA ARG A 247 -1.45 4.67 -20.37
C ARG A 247 -1.69 3.85 -19.11
N TYR A 248 -0.63 3.30 -18.51
CA TYR A 248 -0.75 2.54 -17.27
C TYR A 248 -1.16 3.44 -16.11
N THR A 249 -0.54 4.61 -15.99
CA THR A 249 -0.93 5.64 -15.01
C THR A 249 -2.35 6.12 -15.23
N LEU A 250 -2.72 6.44 -16.48
CA LEU A 250 -4.08 6.83 -16.85
C LEU A 250 -5.09 5.80 -16.36
N PHE A 251 -4.93 4.53 -16.71
CA PHE A 251 -5.89 3.49 -16.32
C PHE A 251 -5.94 3.26 -14.80
N THR A 252 -4.83 3.46 -14.10
CA THR A 252 -4.80 3.39 -12.64
C THR A 252 -5.63 4.52 -12.00
N MET A 253 -5.72 5.68 -12.65
CA MET A 253 -6.39 6.88 -12.10
C MET A 253 -7.71 7.23 -12.80
N ALA A 254 -8.09 6.48 -13.84
CA ALA A 254 -9.23 6.80 -14.68
C ALA A 254 -10.54 6.90 -13.87
N GLY A 255 -11.30 7.95 -14.13
CA GLY A 255 -12.57 8.25 -13.50
C GLY A 255 -12.44 8.87 -12.11
N LEU A 256 -11.22 9.24 -11.68
CA LEU A 256 -10.95 9.73 -10.33
C LEU A 256 -10.69 11.23 -10.21
N ALA A 257 -10.76 12.00 -11.30
CA ALA A 257 -10.49 13.44 -11.26
C ALA A 257 -11.37 14.23 -10.24
N GLU A 258 -12.60 13.77 -10.00
CA GLU A 258 -13.54 14.35 -9.04
C GLU A 258 -13.96 13.32 -7.97
N ARG A 259 -13.04 12.41 -7.61
CA ARG A 259 -13.31 11.34 -6.63
C ARG A 259 -12.08 11.10 -5.74
N PRO A 260 -12.25 10.40 -4.60
CA PRO A 260 -11.13 10.06 -3.74
C PRO A 260 -10.02 9.31 -4.47
N LEU A 261 -8.84 9.91 -4.52
CA LEU A 261 -7.58 9.35 -5.01
C LEU A 261 -6.47 9.91 -4.13
N LEU A 262 -5.54 9.05 -3.73
CA LEU A 262 -4.38 9.49 -2.96
C LEU A 262 -3.09 9.27 -3.75
N ALA A 263 -2.40 10.34 -4.06
CA ALA A 263 -1.10 10.32 -4.71
C ALA A 263 0.01 10.63 -3.70
N LEU A 264 0.90 9.67 -3.48
CA LEU A 264 2.00 9.82 -2.54
C LEU A 264 3.22 10.41 -3.24
N GLY A 265 3.49 11.70 -3.04
CA GLY A 265 4.71 12.40 -3.46
C GLY A 265 4.45 13.61 -4.36
N ALA A 266 5.29 14.64 -4.22
CA ALA A 266 5.17 15.90 -4.96
C ALA A 266 5.27 15.78 -6.49
N GLN A 267 5.82 14.68 -7.00
CA GLN A 267 5.97 14.43 -8.45
C GLN A 267 4.63 14.38 -9.19
N PHE A 268 3.51 14.15 -8.50
CA PHE A 268 2.17 14.19 -9.08
C PHE A 268 1.67 15.63 -9.32
N GLY A 269 2.25 16.62 -8.63
CA GLY A 269 1.80 18.01 -8.63
C GLY A 269 1.07 18.36 -7.33
N ASP A 270 0.02 19.16 -7.44
CA ASP A 270 -0.96 19.40 -6.38
C ASP A 270 -2.30 18.74 -6.74
N ASP A 271 -3.27 18.82 -5.81
CA ASP A 271 -4.59 18.23 -5.90
C ASP A 271 -5.33 18.62 -7.19
N GLU A 272 -5.38 19.92 -7.48
CA GLU A 272 -6.05 20.50 -8.65
C GLU A 272 -5.35 20.09 -9.95
N THR A 273 -4.03 20.21 -9.98
CA THR A 273 -3.21 19.85 -11.15
C THR A 273 -3.35 18.36 -11.48
N LEU A 274 -3.38 17.49 -10.47
CA LEU A 274 -3.56 16.05 -10.70
C LEU A 274 -4.94 15.74 -11.28
N ALA A 275 -6.00 16.33 -10.73
CA ALA A 275 -7.35 16.20 -11.24
C ALA A 275 -7.45 16.64 -12.72
N GLU A 276 -6.87 17.80 -13.05
CA GLU A 276 -6.81 18.31 -14.42
C GLU A 276 -6.07 17.37 -15.38
N LYS A 277 -4.91 16.84 -14.95
CA LYS A 277 -4.14 15.89 -15.77
C LYS A 277 -4.91 14.61 -16.06
N ILE A 278 -5.67 14.09 -15.10
CA ILE A 278 -6.53 12.90 -15.28
C ILE A 278 -7.59 13.20 -16.34
N MET A 279 -8.32 14.32 -16.23
CA MET A 279 -9.34 14.70 -17.21
C MET A 279 -8.77 14.85 -18.62
N GLN A 280 -7.64 15.55 -18.75
CA GLN A 280 -6.96 15.76 -20.03
C GLN A 280 -6.52 14.43 -20.67
N ALA A 281 -5.99 13.51 -19.86
CA ALA A 281 -5.55 12.20 -20.32
C ALA A 281 -6.73 11.35 -20.82
N GLU A 282 -7.87 11.38 -20.12
CA GLU A 282 -9.10 10.69 -20.55
C GLU A 282 -9.66 11.25 -21.85
N GLU A 283 -9.75 12.59 -21.98
CA GLU A 283 -10.23 13.26 -23.18
C GLU A 283 -9.35 12.94 -24.40
N PHE A 284 -8.03 13.02 -24.20
CA PHE A 284 -7.06 12.67 -25.23
C PHE A 284 -7.20 11.21 -25.66
N TYR A 285 -7.31 10.28 -24.71
CA TYR A 285 -7.46 8.87 -25.01
C TYR A 285 -8.74 8.56 -25.80
N ARG A 286 -9.88 9.16 -25.40
CA ARG A 286 -11.17 8.98 -26.11
C ARG A 286 -11.14 9.50 -27.54
N SER A 287 -10.52 10.67 -27.76
CA SER A 287 -10.40 11.22 -29.12
C SER A 287 -9.52 10.33 -30.01
N ALA A 288 -8.39 9.85 -29.50
CA ALA A 288 -7.51 8.94 -30.23
C ALA A 288 -8.15 7.58 -30.60
N GLU A 289 -8.99 7.02 -29.73
CA GLU A 289 -9.75 5.79 -30.07
C GLU A 289 -10.78 6.05 -31.18
N SER A 290 -11.52 7.17 -31.11
CA SER A 290 -12.53 7.49 -32.11
C SER A 290 -11.94 7.70 -33.52
N ASP A 291 -10.74 8.29 -33.61
CA ASP A 291 -10.03 8.48 -34.88
C ASP A 291 -9.55 7.14 -35.47
N THR A 292 -9.17 6.20 -34.61
CA THR A 292 -8.70 4.86 -35.02
C THR A 292 -9.84 4.00 -35.55
N GLU A 293 -11.02 4.07 -34.92
CA GLU A 293 -12.23 3.37 -35.38
C GLU A 293 -12.74 3.92 -36.72
N GLN A 294 -12.65 5.24 -36.93
CA GLN A 294 -13.04 5.87 -38.20
C GLN A 294 -12.08 5.57 -39.35
N ALA A 295 -10.78 5.41 -39.08
CA ALA A 295 -9.78 5.06 -40.10
C ALA A 295 -9.79 3.57 -40.51
N GLY A 296 -10.44 2.71 -39.72
CA GLY A 296 -10.55 1.27 -39.97
C GLY A 296 -11.79 0.81 -40.75
N ASN A 297 -12.73 1.73 -41.04
CA ASN A 297 -13.94 1.52 -41.85
C ASN A 297 -13.83 2.16 -43.23
#